data_AF-A0A976LGF6-F1
#
_entry.id   AF-A0A976LGF6-F1
#
_cell.length_a   1.000
_cell.length_b   1.000
_cell.length_c   1.000
_cell.angle_alpha   90.00
_cell.angle_beta   90.00
_cell.angle_gamma   90.00
#
_symmetry.space_group_name_H-M   'P 1'
#
loop_
_entity.id
_entity.type
_entity.pdbx_description
1 polymer ?
#
loop_
_entity_poly.entity_id
_entity_poly.type
_entity_poly.pdbx_seq_one_letter_code
_entity_poly.pdbx_strand_id
1 'polypeptide(L)'
;MPLGDLGYRAWNGRTAARGTAWVVIAWTGIVLAWQSMWLRRLLFLAWGPTVVAGTCFFGFERLVEDGKLTPQVVSSTLVRRLPKAEALLEAMKPDPSQKEVGIAKSRRTVWAWILMMFMRSPQAILLVVLVGVVAPPLVSRDLGARAHLVYFTRPISRWEY
;
A
#
# COMPACT_ATOMS: atom_id res chain seq x y z
N MET A 1 -27.61 -37.02 -10.26
CA MET A 1 -28.76 -36.31 -10.87
C MET A 1 -28.31 -35.71 -12.20
N PRO A 2 -29.07 -35.91 -13.29
CA PRO A 2 -28.66 -35.42 -14.60
C PRO A 2 -28.72 -33.88 -14.62
N LEU A 3 -27.60 -33.25 -14.98
CA LEU A 3 -27.39 -31.79 -15.04
C LEU A 3 -28.10 -31.12 -16.24
N GLY A 4 -29.14 -31.75 -16.80
CA GLY A 4 -29.73 -31.42 -18.10
C GLY A 4 -31.06 -30.65 -18.05
N ASP A 5 -31.58 -30.31 -16.88
CA ASP A 5 -32.90 -29.69 -16.73
C ASP A 5 -32.81 -28.41 -15.88
N LEU A 6 -32.19 -27.38 -16.47
CA LEU A 6 -31.99 -26.05 -15.88
C LEU A 6 -32.94 -25.03 -16.54
N GLY A 7 -34.25 -25.30 -16.48
CA GLY A 7 -35.23 -24.22 -16.62
C GLY A 7 -35.06 -23.20 -15.49
N TYR A 8 -35.37 -21.92 -15.76
CA TYR A 8 -35.37 -20.83 -14.77
C TYR A 8 -36.28 -21.17 -13.58
N ARG A 9 -35.75 -21.87 -12.57
CA ARG A 9 -36.47 -22.17 -11.34
C ARG A 9 -36.26 -21.04 -10.36
N ALA A 10 -37.37 -20.46 -9.89
CA ALA A 10 -37.32 -19.47 -8.82
C ALA A 10 -36.70 -20.12 -7.56
N TRP A 11 -35.64 -19.51 -7.05
CA TRP A 11 -34.97 -19.96 -5.84
C TRP A 11 -35.83 -19.64 -4.62
N ASN A 12 -36.38 -20.67 -3.97
CA ASN A 12 -37.29 -20.54 -2.81
C ASN A 12 -36.58 -20.62 -1.44
N GLY A 13 -35.25 -20.72 -1.40
CA GLY A 13 -34.48 -20.79 -0.16
C GLY A 13 -34.19 -19.40 0.43
N ARG A 14 -33.90 -19.34 1.74
CA ARG A 14 -33.36 -18.12 2.37
C ARG A 14 -32.01 -17.78 1.73
N THR A 15 -31.94 -16.63 1.07
CA THR A 15 -30.67 -16.12 0.53
C THR A 15 -29.84 -15.52 1.65
N ALA A 16 -28.52 -15.67 1.57
CA ALA A 16 -27.62 -14.94 2.45
C ALA A 16 -27.79 -13.43 2.22
N ALA A 17 -27.54 -12.63 3.26
CA ALA A 17 -27.66 -11.18 3.18
C ALA A 17 -26.83 -10.63 2.00
N ARG A 18 -27.42 -9.69 1.24
CA ARG A 18 -26.76 -9.04 0.11
C ARG A 18 -25.42 -8.46 0.57
N GLY A 19 -24.34 -8.82 -0.14
CA GLY A 19 -22.98 -8.37 0.18
C GLY A 19 -22.09 -9.41 0.90
N THR A 20 -22.67 -10.41 1.58
CA THR A 20 -21.86 -11.44 2.27
C THR A 20 -20.96 -12.25 1.33
N ALA A 21 -21.40 -12.45 0.09
CA ALA A 21 -20.62 -13.15 -0.93
C ALA A 21 -19.25 -12.48 -1.21
N TRP A 22 -19.20 -11.14 -1.27
CA TRP A 22 -17.94 -10.42 -1.51
C TRP A 22 -16.94 -10.67 -0.39
N VAL A 23 -17.41 -10.70 0.87
CA VAL A 23 -16.57 -10.96 2.03
C VAL A 23 -16.03 -12.38 2.00
N VAL A 24 -16.89 -13.37 1.72
CA VAL A 24 -16.48 -14.77 1.67
C VAL A 24 -15.46 -15.00 0.55
N ILE A 25 -15.70 -14.45 -0.64
CA ILE A 25 -14.79 -14.57 -1.79
C ILE A 25 -13.46 -13.88 -1.50
N ALA A 26 -13.47 -12.68 -0.93
CA ALA A 26 -12.25 -11.97 -0.57
C ALA A 26 -11.46 -12.74 0.50
N TRP A 27 -12.15 -13.25 1.53
CA TRP A 27 -11.52 -14.00 2.62
C TRP A 27 -10.89 -15.29 2.13
N THR A 28 -11.60 -16.09 1.33
CA THR A 28 -11.04 -17.32 0.75
C THR A 28 -9.85 -17.02 -0.15
N GLY A 29 -9.93 -15.96 -0.95
CA GLY A 29 -8.80 -15.47 -1.76
C GLY A 29 -7.57 -15.11 -0.92
N ILE A 30 -7.75 -14.39 0.20
CA ILE A 30 -6.66 -14.02 1.12
C ILE A 30 -6.02 -15.26 1.74
N VAL A 31 -6.81 -16.16 2.31
CA VAL A 31 -6.31 -17.39 2.95
C VAL A 31 -5.51 -18.23 1.95
N LEU A 32 -6.01 -18.33 0.72
CA LEU A 32 -5.38 -19.08 -0.35
C LEU A 32 -4.08 -18.42 -0.83
N ALA A 33 -4.05 -17.09 -0.94
CA ALA A 33 -2.85 -16.35 -1.27
C ALA A 33 -1.77 -16.51 -0.18
N TRP A 34 -2.17 -16.53 1.10
CA TRP A 34 -1.29 -16.65 2.26
C TRP A 34 -0.46 -17.94 2.31
N GLN A 35 -0.93 -19.01 1.66
CA GLN A 35 -0.18 -20.26 1.56
C GLN A 35 1.14 -20.09 0.79
N SER A 36 1.22 -19.12 -0.12
CA SER A 36 2.43 -18.86 -0.91
C SER A 36 3.60 -18.38 -0.03
N MET A 37 4.72 -19.11 -0.08
CA MET A 37 5.98 -18.68 0.55
C MET A 37 6.52 -17.39 -0.09
N TRP A 38 6.29 -17.20 -1.39
CA TRP A 38 6.74 -15.99 -2.11
C TRP A 38 5.97 -14.75 -1.68
N LEU A 39 4.66 -14.87 -1.43
CA LEU A 39 3.87 -13.77 -0.87
C LEU A 39 4.42 -13.33 0.48
N ARG A 40 4.70 -14.29 1.38
CA ARG A 40 5.26 -14.00 2.71
C ARG A 40 6.63 -13.33 2.63
N ARG A 41 7.51 -13.78 1.73
CA ARG A 41 8.81 -13.14 1.48
C ARG A 41 8.67 -11.72 0.93
N LEU A 42 7.73 -11.48 0.02
CA LEU A 42 7.46 -10.14 -0.52
C LEU A 42 6.90 -9.20 0.54
N LEU A 43 6.02 -9.68 1.43
CA LEU A 43 5.52 -8.89 2.57
C LEU A 43 6.64 -8.53 3.55
N PHE A 44 7.55 -9.46 3.83
CA PHE A 44 8.73 -9.18 4.64
C PHE A 44 9.65 -8.15 3.93
N LEU A 45 9.89 -8.31 2.63
CA LEU A 45 10.67 -7.36 1.83
C LEU A 45 10.01 -5.97 1.81
N ALA A 46 8.68 -5.91 1.78
CA ALA A 46 7.92 -4.66 1.79
C ALA A 46 8.07 -3.87 3.09
N TRP A 47 8.55 -4.52 4.16
CA TRP A 47 8.89 -3.85 5.41
C TRP A 47 10.21 -3.07 5.33
N GLY A 48 11.14 -3.46 4.45
CA GLY A 48 12.44 -2.81 4.30
C GLY A 48 12.36 -1.30 4.03
N PRO A 49 11.60 -0.86 3.01
CA PRO A 49 11.40 0.57 2.75
C PRO A 49 10.80 1.34 3.93
N THR A 50 9.93 0.70 4.71
CA THR A 50 9.33 1.30 5.91
C THR A 50 10.40 1.52 6.99
N VAL A 51 11.28 0.55 7.22
CA VAL A 51 12.42 0.68 8.14
C VAL A 51 13.37 1.80 7.68
N VAL A 52 13.68 1.86 6.37
CA VAL A 52 14.53 2.92 5.82
C VAL A 52 13.90 4.29 6.01
N ALA A 53 12.62 4.46 5.66
CA ALA A 53 11.91 5.73 5.85
C ALA A 53 11.87 6.14 7.33
N GLY A 54 11.54 5.21 8.23
CA GLY A 54 11.54 5.45 9.68
C GLY A 54 12.92 5.85 10.21
N THR A 55 13.99 5.20 9.74
CA THR A 55 15.37 5.56 10.09
C THR A 55 15.72 6.97 9.63
N CYS A 56 15.31 7.36 8.42
CA CYS A 56 15.50 8.72 7.92
C CYS A 56 14.74 9.77 8.75
N PHE A 57 13.49 9.48 9.12
CA PHE A 57 12.68 10.34 9.99
C PHE A 57 13.35 10.53 11.35
N PHE A 58 13.76 9.43 11.97
CA PHE A 58 14.40 9.45 13.29
C PHE A 58 15.74 10.19 13.26
N GLY A 59 16.60 9.90 12.28
CA GLY A 59 17.89 10.56 12.13
C GLY A 59 17.76 12.06 11.94
N PHE A 60 16.78 12.50 11.13
CA PHE A 60 16.53 13.92 10.93
C PHE A 60 16.02 14.62 12.20
N GLU A 61 15.02 14.05 12.89
CA GLU A 61 14.54 14.64 14.14
C GLU A 61 15.63 14.69 15.20
N ARG A 62 16.50 13.68 15.25
CA ARG A 62 17.64 13.72 16.18
C ARG A 62 18.62 14.83 15.91
N LEU A 63 18.90 15.12 14.64
CA LEU A 63 19.76 16.24 14.26
C LEU A 63 19.14 17.58 14.65
N VAL A 64 17.81 17.72 14.49
CA VAL A 64 17.07 18.93 14.85
C VAL A 64 17.06 19.14 16.37
N GLU A 65 16.78 18.10 17.16
CA GLU A 65 16.78 18.16 18.64
C GLU A 65 18.14 18.52 19.22
N ASP A 66 19.20 17.88 18.73
CA ASP A 66 20.56 18.08 19.26
C ASP A 66 21.12 19.48 18.88
N GLY A 67 20.45 20.22 17.99
CA GLY A 67 20.93 21.50 17.46
C GLY A 67 22.23 21.38 16.66
N LYS A 68 22.72 20.15 16.42
CA LYS A 68 23.94 19.79 15.71
C LYS A 68 23.70 19.62 14.21
N LEU A 69 22.78 20.39 13.65
CA LEU A 69 22.68 20.55 12.20
C LEU A 69 23.88 21.39 11.74
N THR A 70 25.05 20.76 11.70
CA THR A 70 26.28 21.37 11.22
C THR A 70 26.15 21.58 9.70
N PRO A 71 26.61 22.70 9.13
CA PRO A 71 26.59 22.92 7.68
C PRO A 71 27.24 21.79 6.86
N GLN A 72 28.16 21.02 7.44
CA GLN A 72 28.73 19.80 6.85
C GLN A 72 27.72 18.65 6.65
N VAL A 73 26.72 18.51 7.52
CA VAL A 73 25.67 17.49 7.39
C VAL A 73 24.71 17.87 6.26
N VAL A 74 24.43 19.16 6.13
CA VAL A 74 23.52 19.70 5.11
C VAL A 74 24.16 19.70 3.72
N SER A 75 25.48 19.86 3.64
CA SER A 75 26.23 19.75 2.37
C SER A 75 26.44 18.30 1.91
N SER A 76 26.02 17.31 2.68
CA SER A 76 26.09 15.91 2.28
C SER A 76 25.28 15.64 1.01
N THR A 77 25.79 14.73 0.18
CA THR A 77 25.21 14.38 -1.13
C THR A 77 23.75 13.91 -1.00
N LEU A 78 23.38 13.35 0.15
CA LEU A 78 22.03 12.90 0.46
C LEU A 78 21.06 14.08 0.67
N VAL A 79 21.47 15.08 1.45
CA VAL A 79 20.64 16.26 1.75
C VAL A 79 20.52 17.18 0.53
N ARG A 80 21.55 17.25 -0.32
CA ARG A 80 21.50 18.02 -1.57
C ARG A 80 20.51 17.46 -2.60
N ARG A 81 20.10 16.19 -2.48
CA ARG A 81 19.05 15.57 -3.30
C ARG A 81 17.63 15.89 -2.81
N LEU A 82 17.49 16.56 -1.66
CA LEU A 82 16.19 17.02 -1.20
C LEU A 82 15.69 18.15 -2.10
N PRO A 83 14.41 18.14 -2.50
CA PRO A 83 13.79 19.29 -3.12
C PRO A 83 13.82 20.45 -2.13
N LYS A 84 14.20 21.63 -2.59
CA LYS A 84 14.36 22.83 -1.76
C LYS A 84 15.41 22.67 -0.64
N ALA A 85 16.49 21.94 -0.89
CA ALA A 85 17.66 21.90 -0.01
C ALA A 85 18.17 23.32 0.33
N GLU A 86 18.04 24.25 -0.61
CA GLU A 86 18.33 25.69 -0.41
C GLU A 86 17.45 26.32 0.67
N ALA A 87 16.16 25.94 0.77
CA ALA A 87 15.27 26.42 1.82
C ALA A 87 15.62 25.84 3.19
N LEU A 88 16.23 24.64 3.25
CA LEU A 88 16.77 24.08 4.49
C LEU A 88 18.03 24.83 4.92
N LEU A 89 18.91 25.13 3.97
CA LEU A 89 20.11 25.96 4.19
C LEU A 89 19.74 27.38 4.63
N GLU A 90 18.70 27.96 4.04
CA GLU A 90 18.21 29.29 4.37
C GLU A 90 17.53 29.34 5.74
N ALA A 91 16.72 28.33 6.08
CA ALA A 91 16.15 28.16 7.41
C ALA A 91 17.21 27.94 8.52
N MET A 92 18.45 27.61 8.13
CA MET A 92 19.59 27.42 9.02
C MET A 92 20.51 28.65 9.14
N LYS A 93 20.21 29.74 8.43
CA LYS A 93 20.93 31.01 8.64
C LYS A 93 20.69 31.48 10.09
N PRO A 94 21.73 32.04 10.75
CA PRO A 94 21.68 32.38 12.17
C PRO A 94 20.92 33.69 12.41
N ASP A 95 19.61 33.69 12.13
CA ASP A 95 18.72 34.75 12.61
C ASP A 95 17.99 34.24 13.86
N PRO A 96 18.36 34.70 15.07
CA PRO A 96 17.79 34.21 16.31
C PRO A 96 16.27 34.48 16.42
N SER A 97 15.75 35.45 15.66
CA SER A 97 14.33 35.82 15.68
C SER A 97 13.43 34.88 14.85
N GLN A 98 13.99 34.16 13.87
CA GLN A 98 13.22 33.33 12.92
C GLN A 98 13.56 31.83 12.99
N LYS A 99 14.44 31.43 13.91
CA LYS A 99 14.96 30.06 14.01
C LYS A 99 13.86 29.00 14.16
N GLU A 100 12.87 29.23 15.02
CA GLU A 100 11.79 28.27 15.25
C GLU A 100 10.88 28.09 14.04
N VAL A 101 10.57 29.19 13.35
CA VAL A 101 9.74 29.19 12.13
C VAL A 101 10.48 28.48 10.99
N GLY A 102 11.78 28.72 10.86
CA GLY A 102 12.66 28.04 9.91
C GLY A 102 12.70 26.52 10.13
N ILE A 103 12.86 26.08 11.39
CA ILE A 103 12.88 24.66 11.76
C ILE A 103 11.52 23.99 11.47
N ALA A 104 10.40 24.63 11.80
CA ALA A 104 9.09 24.06 11.51
C ALA A 104 8.84 23.88 10.00
N LYS A 105 9.29 24.85 9.18
CA LYS A 105 9.21 24.79 7.72
C LYS A 105 10.14 23.73 7.12
N SER A 106 11.34 23.59 7.67
CA SER A 106 12.32 22.59 7.25
C SER A 106 11.81 21.17 7.53
N ARG A 107 11.28 20.92 8.74
CA ARG A 107 10.65 19.65 9.13
C ARG A 107 9.58 19.19 8.15
N ARG A 108 8.58 20.04 7.88
CA ARG A 108 7.49 19.69 6.94
C ARG A 108 8.01 19.34 5.54
N THR A 109 9.01 20.07 5.07
CA THR A 109 9.60 19.85 3.74
C THR A 109 10.33 18.51 3.67
N VAL A 110 11.15 18.21 4.69
CA VAL A 110 11.88 16.94 4.77
C VAL A 110 10.92 15.77 4.93
N TRP A 111 9.93 15.87 5.82
CA TRP A 111 8.93 14.82 6.04
C TRP A 111 8.13 14.53 4.78
N ALA A 112 7.64 15.57 4.09
CA ALA A 112 6.90 15.40 2.84
C ALA A 112 7.77 14.71 1.78
N TRP A 113 9.06 15.04 1.70
CA TRP A 113 9.97 14.37 0.78
C TRP A 113 10.22 12.91 1.14
N ILE A 114 10.48 12.58 2.42
CA ILE A 114 10.68 11.19 2.85
C ILE A 114 9.43 10.36 2.51
N LEU A 115 8.25 10.89 2.82
CA LEU A 115 6.97 10.24 2.49
C LEU A 115 6.78 10.09 0.98
N MET A 116 7.11 11.11 0.20
CA MET A 116 7.00 11.05 -1.26
C MET A 116 7.96 10.01 -1.85
N MET A 117 9.21 9.95 -1.39
CA MET A 117 10.20 8.97 -1.82
C MET A 117 9.76 7.54 -1.46
N PHE A 118 9.21 7.36 -0.26
CA PHE A 118 8.65 6.09 0.22
C PHE A 118 7.42 5.64 -0.58
N MET A 119 6.46 6.53 -0.85
CA MET A 119 5.26 6.21 -1.62
C MET A 119 5.58 5.93 -3.10
N ARG A 120 6.43 6.75 -3.71
CA ARG A 120 6.62 6.77 -5.17
C ARG A 120 7.39 5.58 -5.70
N SER A 121 8.50 5.21 -5.07
CA SER A 121 9.40 4.20 -5.63
C SER A 121 9.15 2.82 -5.01
N PRO A 122 9.44 2.59 -3.72
CA PRO A 122 9.35 1.24 -3.19
C PRO A 122 7.90 0.76 -3.07
N GLN A 123 6.97 1.57 -2.52
CA GLN A 123 5.60 1.11 -2.33
C GLN A 123 4.86 0.85 -3.65
N ALA A 124 4.98 1.73 -4.63
CA ALA A 124 4.33 1.54 -5.93
C ALA A 124 4.85 0.28 -6.66
N ILE A 125 6.17 0.07 -6.69
CA ILE A 125 6.76 -1.11 -7.34
C ILE A 125 6.34 -2.38 -6.62
N LEU A 126 6.40 -2.39 -5.28
CA LEU A 126 6.00 -3.55 -4.49
C LEU A 126 4.52 -3.89 -4.67
N LEU A 127 3.64 -2.89 -4.80
CA LEU A 127 2.22 -3.11 -5.07
C LEU A 127 2.01 -3.79 -6.43
N VAL A 128 2.69 -3.32 -7.47
CA VAL A 128 2.62 -3.93 -8.81
C VAL A 128 3.11 -5.38 -8.78
N VAL A 129 4.24 -5.64 -8.12
CA VAL A 129 4.79 -7.00 -7.98
C VAL A 129 3.85 -7.89 -7.18
N LEU A 130 3.30 -7.39 -6.07
CA LEU A 130 2.34 -8.11 -5.24
C LEU A 130 1.11 -8.53 -6.04
N VAL A 131 0.51 -7.60 -6.78
CA VAL A 131 -0.64 -7.88 -7.65
C VAL A 131 -0.27 -8.89 -8.73
N GLY A 132 0.89 -8.74 -9.36
CA GLY A 132 1.38 -9.67 -10.38
C GLY A 132 1.62 -11.09 -9.88
N VAL A 133 1.95 -11.27 -8.60
CA VAL A 133 2.15 -12.59 -7.99
C VAL A 133 0.83 -13.20 -7.50
N VAL A 134 -0.08 -12.38 -6.97
CA VAL A 134 -1.31 -12.85 -6.32
C VAL A 134 -2.47 -13.03 -7.32
N ALA A 135 -2.62 -12.14 -8.30
CA ALA A 135 -3.77 -12.16 -9.20
C ALA A 135 -3.80 -13.38 -10.15
N PRO A 136 -2.71 -13.75 -10.85
CA PRO A 136 -2.75 -14.89 -11.77
C PRO A 136 -3.13 -16.24 -11.14
N PRO A 137 -2.60 -16.65 -9.96
CA PRO A 137 -3.00 -17.91 -9.35
C PRO A 137 -4.43 -17.90 -8.81
N LEU A 138 -4.96 -16.73 -8.40
CA LEU A 138 -6.36 -16.62 -7.99
C LEU A 138 -7.30 -16.78 -9.19
N VAL A 139 -7.03 -16.07 -10.29
CA VAL A 139 -7.84 -16.14 -11.51
C VAL A 139 -7.78 -17.54 -12.13
N SER A 140 -6.59 -18.14 -12.23
CA SER A 140 -6.44 -19.46 -12.85
C SER A 140 -7.14 -20.57 -12.06
N ARG A 141 -7.15 -20.50 -10.72
CA ARG A 141 -7.89 -21.44 -9.87
C ARG A 141 -9.40 -21.32 -10.03
N ASP A 142 -9.92 -20.10 -10.10
CA ASP A 142 -11.36 -19.87 -10.32
C ASP A 142 -11.82 -20.39 -11.69
N LEU A 143 -10.99 -20.24 -12.72
CA LEU A 143 -11.24 -20.81 -14.04
C LEU A 143 -11.17 -22.35 -14.03
N GLY A 144 -10.13 -22.92 -13.42
CA GLY A 144 -9.93 -24.37 -13.34
C GLY A 144 -11.03 -25.08 -12.54
N ALA A 145 -11.51 -24.47 -11.46
CA ALA A 145 -12.60 -24.98 -10.63
C ALA A 145 -14.01 -24.73 -11.23
N ARG A 146 -14.09 -24.06 -12.39
CA ARG A 146 -15.35 -23.61 -13.01
C ARG A 146 -16.24 -22.80 -12.06
N ALA A 147 -15.62 -22.06 -11.12
CA ALA A 147 -16.32 -21.25 -10.13
C ALA A 147 -17.19 -20.15 -10.77
N HIS A 148 -16.84 -19.72 -11.99
CA HIS A 148 -17.65 -18.80 -12.79
C HIS A 148 -19.09 -19.27 -13.00
N LEU A 149 -19.35 -20.58 -13.09
CA LEU A 149 -20.72 -21.10 -13.16
C LEU A 149 -21.51 -20.77 -11.90
N VAL A 150 -20.87 -20.79 -10.73
CA VAL A 150 -21.50 -20.43 -9.45
C VAL A 150 -21.73 -18.91 -9.36
N TYR A 151 -20.81 -18.10 -9.89
CA TYR A 151 -20.99 -16.64 -9.92
C TYR A 151 -22.13 -16.20 -10.86
N PHE A 152 -22.30 -16.88 -11.99
CA PHE A 152 -23.32 -16.56 -12.99
C PHE A 152 -24.66 -17.31 -12.78
N THR A 153 -24.77 -18.20 -11.79
CA THR A 153 -26.04 -18.86 -11.41
C THR A 153 -26.86 -18.07 -10.39
N ARG A 154 -26.57 -16.77 -10.23
CA ARG A 154 -27.36 -15.89 -9.38
C ARG A 154 -28.85 -16.02 -9.76
N PRO A 155 -29.76 -16.24 -8.80
CA PRO A 155 -31.19 -16.27 -9.11
C PRO A 155 -31.60 -14.88 -9.58
N ILE A 156 -31.90 -14.77 -10.88
CA ILE A 156 -32.35 -13.53 -11.52
C ILE A 156 -33.69 -13.16 -10.88
N SER A 157 -33.70 -12.10 -10.07
CA SER A 157 -34.95 -11.50 -9.60
C SER A 157 -35.64 -10.78 -10.77
N ARG A 158 -36.96 -10.60 -10.71
CA ARG A 158 -37.74 -9.94 -11.79
C ARG A 158 -37.25 -8.53 -12.16
N TRP A 159 -36.42 -7.91 -11.32
CA TRP A 159 -35.84 -6.58 -11.52
C TRP A 159 -34.39 -6.61 -12.02
N GLU A 160 -33.80 -7.79 -12.19
CA GLU A 160 -32.47 -7.99 -12.78
C GLU A 160 -32.55 -8.41 -14.27
N TYR A 161 -33.76 -8.40 -14.86
CA TYR A 161 -34.03 -8.50 -16.30
C TYR A 161 -34.41 -7.12 -16.85
#